data_AF-A0A1I6NWM9-F1
#
_entry.id   AF-A0A1I6NWM9-F1
#
_cell.length_a   1.000
_cell.length_b   1.000
_cell.length_c   1.000
_cell.angle_alpha   90.00
_cell.angle_beta   90.00
_cell.angle_gamma   90.00
#
_symmetry.space_group_name_H-M   'P 1'
#
loop_
_entity.id
_entity.type
_entity.pdbx_description
1 polymer ?
#
loop_
_entity_poly.entity_id
_entity_poly.type
_entity_poly.pdbx_seq_one_letter_code
_entity_poly.pdbx_strand_id
1 'polypeptide(L)'
;MFQKRGSFFPGIFPLFYLIPNLFVFIAVVSFGKGKSSKAEKTTMSRNFFYIYLLLVLCFGSSCKGEDAVDPPVFLYTRPDDKSVDVPLNQEVSVGYDTEIVLADNHGITVNNEKANVTANSRKLLFSLTLETGTTYDIVIPEGAVRNSSGGKAAAARFSFTTISDNSRYEAEKATLTGNAAIENTLGNYSGSGYVNQKEGDLVFKVNVPKSGRYEVLFRYANDNQRKENDLWVNDVKLSSIVFDATYSWKNNSMNIFFREGTNTLAIKKNWGWTYYDYIEINPAPEATPFNISLDLVTASPSKEAMNLYNFLKENFGKKVISGAMANYSTGIEEALWMYDNTGKWPALACFDLINYTTSWGVGDYTEMTANVEDWWDNNGIVSIMWHWRDPLKKTDAFYTEGTSFDISKITDPNSDEYKAMIDDIDAIAGYLKQFKEKNIPVLWRPLHEASGGWFWWGAKGAAPCKALWKLMFDRLVDHHQLNNLIWVWTSDASDSAVDWYPGDAYVDVIGMDIYPGENQHGSQYVNFDRVKALFESRKILALSECGSIPSVDAMFEYGDIWSWVMPWNGNYTRDDKHNGATFLNSFLNSDKVITRDGMPDLK
;
A
#
# COMPACT_ATOMS: atom_id res chain seq x y z
N MET A 1 -25.00 -44.70 -37.75
CA MET A 1 -25.61 -46.00 -37.40
C MET A 1 -25.77 -46.01 -35.88
N PHE A 2 -27.01 -46.01 -35.33
CA PHE A 2 -27.42 -46.01 -33.89
C PHE A 2 -26.73 -44.97 -32.93
N GLN A 3 -27.46 -44.08 -32.24
CA GLN A 3 -28.20 -44.26 -30.96
C GLN A 3 -27.36 -44.83 -29.81
N LYS A 4 -27.44 -44.35 -28.54
CA LYS A 4 -28.51 -43.65 -27.78
C LYS A 4 -27.94 -42.42 -27.04
N ARG A 5 -28.65 -41.31 -26.77
CA ARG A 5 -29.91 -41.04 -26.03
C ARG A 5 -29.83 -41.23 -24.49
N GLY A 6 -29.94 -40.12 -23.75
CA GLY A 6 -30.27 -40.02 -22.33
C GLY A 6 -30.63 -38.56 -22.00
N SER A 7 -31.77 -38.28 -21.35
CA SER A 7 -32.33 -36.93 -21.22
C SER A 7 -33.43 -36.83 -20.16
N PHE A 8 -33.45 -35.77 -19.34
CA PHE A 8 -34.63 -35.33 -18.57
C PHE A 8 -34.63 -33.79 -18.39
N PHE A 9 -35.79 -33.23 -18.08
CA PHE A 9 -36.14 -31.79 -18.14
C PHE A 9 -36.65 -31.28 -16.75
N PRO A 10 -37.03 -29.98 -16.56
CA PRO A 10 -36.92 -29.31 -15.25
C PRO A 10 -38.23 -29.17 -14.47
N GLY A 11 -38.15 -28.68 -13.23
CA GLY A 11 -39.27 -28.29 -12.37
C GLY A 11 -39.45 -26.77 -12.26
N ILE A 12 -40.64 -26.32 -11.85
CA ILE A 12 -41.08 -24.91 -11.87
C ILE A 12 -41.44 -24.38 -10.46
N PHE A 13 -41.24 -23.08 -10.27
CA PHE A 13 -41.62 -22.18 -9.15
C PHE A 13 -43.06 -22.37 -8.58
N PRO A 14 -43.35 -21.97 -7.31
CA PRO A 14 -43.69 -20.57 -7.00
C PRO A 14 -43.25 -19.99 -5.62
N LEU A 15 -43.49 -18.68 -5.46
CA LEU A 15 -43.27 -17.81 -4.28
C LEU A 15 -44.16 -18.16 -3.05
N PHE A 16 -43.84 -17.62 -1.85
CA PHE A 16 -44.66 -16.59 -1.14
C PHE A 16 -44.08 -16.09 0.23
N TYR A 17 -43.86 -14.76 0.31
CA TYR A 17 -44.07 -13.79 1.42
C TYR A 17 -43.58 -13.96 2.89
N LEU A 18 -42.74 -12.99 3.30
CA LEU A 18 -42.77 -12.09 4.48
C LEU A 18 -42.93 -12.57 5.97
N ILE A 19 -41.81 -12.47 6.70
CA ILE A 19 -41.56 -11.85 8.06
C ILE A 19 -42.46 -12.27 9.29
N PRO A 20 -42.33 -11.71 10.53
CA PRO A 20 -42.02 -12.57 11.68
C PRO A 20 -43.09 -12.59 12.79
N ASN A 21 -42.87 -13.40 13.85
CA ASN A 21 -42.89 -12.82 15.20
C ASN A 21 -42.20 -13.64 16.31
N LEU A 22 -41.81 -12.90 17.35
CA LEU A 22 -41.32 -13.36 18.64
C LEU A 22 -42.47 -13.93 19.48
N PHE A 23 -42.28 -15.03 20.23
CA PHE A 23 -42.84 -15.16 21.58
C PHE A 23 -42.13 -16.23 22.42
N VAL A 24 -42.00 -15.97 23.72
CA VAL A 24 -41.42 -16.86 24.74
C VAL A 24 -42.52 -17.65 25.43
N PHE A 25 -42.31 -18.95 25.67
CA PHE A 25 -42.98 -19.66 26.77
C PHE A 25 -42.03 -20.63 27.47
N ILE A 26 -42.22 -20.76 28.78
CA ILE A 26 -41.47 -21.64 29.70
C ILE A 26 -42.46 -22.69 30.25
N ALA A 27 -41.91 -23.79 30.81
CA ALA A 27 -42.58 -24.80 31.64
C ALA A 27 -43.22 -26.00 30.85
N VAL A 28 -43.25 -27.25 31.35
CA VAL A 28 -42.63 -27.83 32.57
C VAL A 28 -42.56 -29.39 32.50
N VAL A 29 -41.53 -29.99 33.11
CA VAL A 29 -41.43 -31.37 33.68
C VAL A 29 -41.93 -32.59 32.88
N SER A 30 -41.02 -33.58 32.70
CA SER A 30 -41.26 -34.95 33.19
C SER A 30 -39.96 -35.73 33.46
N PHE A 31 -40.07 -36.89 34.12
CA PHE A 31 -38.99 -37.60 34.82
C PHE A 31 -38.36 -38.79 34.04
N GLY A 32 -37.04 -38.95 34.17
CA GLY A 32 -36.54 -40.00 35.09
C GLY A 32 -35.62 -41.12 34.57
N LYS A 33 -34.73 -41.56 35.49
CA LYS A 33 -33.85 -42.77 35.50
C LYS A 33 -32.59 -42.70 34.61
N GLY A 34 -31.38 -43.02 35.09
CA GLY A 34 -30.95 -43.24 36.50
C GLY A 34 -29.68 -44.11 36.64
N LYS A 35 -29.12 -44.13 37.88
CA LYS A 35 -27.92 -44.89 38.35
C LYS A 35 -26.58 -44.39 37.77
N SER A 36 -25.40 -44.39 38.41
CA SER A 36 -24.81 -44.65 39.75
C SER A 36 -23.30 -44.96 39.46
N SER A 37 -22.25 -44.80 40.27
CA SER A 37 -21.97 -44.55 41.71
C SER A 37 -20.57 -43.86 41.78
N LYS A 38 -19.87 -43.51 42.88
CA LYS A 38 -19.71 -43.93 44.30
C LYS A 38 -19.49 -42.66 45.18
N ALA A 39 -19.67 -42.65 46.51
CA ALA A 39 -18.80 -43.11 47.62
C ALA A 39 -17.32 -42.61 47.53
N GLU A 40 -16.67 -42.02 48.55
CA GLU A 40 -16.98 -41.64 49.96
C GLU A 40 -15.84 -40.67 50.47
N LYS A 41 -15.70 -40.09 51.69
CA LYS A 41 -16.34 -40.22 53.03
C LYS A 41 -16.13 -38.97 53.95
N THR A 42 -17.16 -38.61 54.73
CA THR A 42 -17.19 -37.98 56.11
C THR A 42 -16.17 -36.95 56.67
N THR A 43 -16.75 -35.96 57.38
CA THR A 43 -16.20 -35.11 58.51
C THR A 43 -15.13 -34.06 58.18
N MET A 44 -15.04 -32.91 58.87
CA MET A 44 -15.45 -32.56 60.26
C MET A 44 -16.26 -31.24 60.37
N SER A 45 -16.86 -31.01 61.55
CA SER A 45 -17.58 -29.79 61.98
C SER A 45 -16.73 -28.98 63.00
N ARG A 46 -17.09 -27.85 63.62
CA ARG A 46 -18.36 -27.08 63.79
C ARG A 46 -18.05 -25.68 64.38
N ASN A 47 -18.97 -24.71 64.23
CA ASN A 47 -19.05 -23.44 65.01
C ASN A 47 -17.87 -22.44 64.83
N PHE A 48 -17.97 -21.13 65.11
CA PHE A 48 -18.99 -20.20 65.65
C PHE A 48 -18.92 -18.86 64.83
N PHE A 49 -19.62 -17.74 65.07
CA PHE A 49 -20.60 -17.26 66.08
C PHE A 49 -21.60 -16.29 65.38
N TYR A 50 -22.68 -15.86 66.05
CA TYR A 50 -23.54 -14.75 65.62
C TYR A 50 -23.21 -13.43 66.35
N ILE A 51 -23.22 -12.29 65.65
CA ILE A 51 -23.62 -11.00 66.25
C ILE A 51 -24.54 -10.27 65.27
N TYR A 52 -25.77 -10.02 65.68
CA TYR A 52 -26.69 -9.03 65.12
C TYR A 52 -26.90 -8.00 66.22
N LEU A 53 -26.59 -6.72 65.99
CA LEU A 53 -26.74 -5.68 67.01
C LEU A 53 -27.86 -4.72 66.61
N LEU A 54 -29.01 -4.80 67.29
CA LEU A 54 -29.97 -3.71 67.30
C LEU A 54 -29.37 -2.55 68.11
N LEU A 55 -29.50 -1.33 67.59
CA LEU A 55 -29.36 -0.11 68.38
C LEU A 55 -30.72 0.61 68.41
N VAL A 56 -31.09 1.06 69.61
CA VAL A 56 -32.46 1.49 69.94
C VAL A 56 -32.63 2.99 69.69
N LEU A 57 -33.80 3.39 69.19
CA LEU A 57 -34.24 4.77 69.08
C LEU A 57 -34.35 5.43 70.46
N CYS A 58 -33.41 6.34 70.76
CA CYS A 58 -33.56 7.31 71.85
C CYS A 58 -34.04 8.64 71.27
N PHE A 59 -35.29 9.01 71.55
CA PHE A 59 -35.78 10.37 71.28
C PHE A 59 -35.13 11.37 72.25
N GLY A 60 -34.17 12.14 71.75
CA GLY A 60 -33.55 13.29 72.43
C GLY A 60 -33.89 14.59 71.69
N SER A 61 -34.11 15.68 72.42
CA SER A 61 -34.69 16.90 71.84
C SER A 61 -33.66 17.82 71.16
N SER A 62 -34.00 18.23 69.93
CA SER A 62 -33.70 19.54 69.33
C SER A 62 -32.31 20.16 69.56
N CYS A 63 -31.40 19.90 68.63
CA CYS A 63 -30.66 20.98 67.98
C CYS A 63 -30.89 20.88 66.46
N LYS A 64 -31.25 21.99 65.81
CA LYS A 64 -31.29 22.04 64.34
C LYS A 64 -29.86 22.13 63.82
N GLY A 65 -29.34 21.04 63.29
CA GLY A 65 -28.35 21.14 62.21
C GLY A 65 -29.06 21.66 60.96
N GLU A 66 -28.34 22.39 60.12
CA GLU A 66 -28.79 22.68 58.76
C GLU A 66 -28.82 21.36 57.96
N ASP A 67 -29.78 21.20 57.06
CA ASP A 67 -29.87 20.00 56.23
C ASP A 67 -28.60 19.88 55.38
N ALA A 68 -27.79 18.84 55.67
CA ALA A 68 -26.52 18.63 55.01
C ALA A 68 -26.76 18.23 53.55
N VAL A 69 -26.68 19.21 52.66
CA VAL A 69 -26.86 19.04 51.22
C VAL A 69 -25.74 18.16 50.67
N ASP A 70 -26.07 16.91 50.32
CA ASP A 70 -25.14 15.96 49.69
C ASP A 70 -24.49 16.58 48.44
N PRO A 71 -23.16 16.81 48.43
CA PRO A 71 -22.48 17.50 47.34
C PRO A 71 -22.35 16.60 46.10
N PRO A 72 -22.16 17.18 44.88
CA PRO A 72 -21.88 16.38 43.69
C PRO A 72 -20.64 15.50 43.86
N VAL A 73 -20.82 14.20 43.65
CA VAL A 73 -19.75 13.20 43.71
C VAL A 73 -19.18 13.04 42.30
N PHE A 74 -17.86 13.13 42.20
CA PHE A 74 -17.11 12.83 40.97
C PHE A 74 -17.28 11.35 40.60
N LEU A 75 -17.63 11.07 39.34
CA LEU A 75 -17.76 9.70 38.83
C LEU A 75 -16.67 9.31 37.83
N TYR A 76 -16.42 10.16 36.83
CA TYR A 76 -15.48 9.85 35.76
C TYR A 76 -14.94 11.12 35.09
N THR A 77 -13.80 10.95 34.41
CA THR A 77 -13.24 11.91 33.44
C THR A 77 -13.42 11.35 32.03
N ARG A 78 -13.42 12.23 31.03
CA ARG A 78 -13.28 11.85 29.63
C ARG A 78 -12.45 12.94 28.96
N PRO A 79 -11.26 12.65 28.37
CA PRO A 79 -10.50 11.40 28.49
C PRO A 79 -10.25 10.96 29.94
N ASP A 80 -9.95 9.68 30.15
CA ASP A 80 -9.57 9.15 31.47
C ASP A 80 -8.25 9.76 31.97
N ASP A 81 -8.05 9.86 33.28
CA ASP A 81 -6.81 10.36 33.88
C ASP A 81 -5.57 9.56 33.44
N LYS A 82 -4.55 10.28 32.98
CA LYS A 82 -3.28 9.81 32.40
C LYS A 82 -3.45 8.97 31.13
N SER A 83 -4.56 9.10 30.42
CA SER A 83 -4.69 8.57 29.06
C SER A 83 -3.71 9.25 28.10
N VAL A 84 -3.22 8.48 27.13
CA VAL A 84 -2.32 8.91 26.04
C VAL A 84 -2.95 8.56 24.70
N ASP A 85 -2.40 9.07 23.61
CA ASP A 85 -2.96 8.96 22.25
C ASP A 85 -4.42 9.45 22.13
N VAL A 86 -4.80 10.44 22.94
CA VAL A 86 -6.16 11.01 22.91
C VAL A 86 -6.45 11.63 21.55
N PRO A 87 -7.52 11.21 20.84
CA PRO A 87 -7.90 11.80 19.56
C PRO A 87 -8.26 13.29 19.66
N LEU A 88 -7.90 14.08 18.65
CA LEU A 88 -8.09 15.53 18.64
C LEU A 88 -9.58 15.97 18.63
N ASN A 89 -10.49 15.03 18.34
CA ASN A 89 -11.95 15.23 18.35
C ASN A 89 -12.64 14.75 19.65
N GLN A 90 -11.87 14.33 20.66
CA GLN A 90 -12.41 13.75 21.89
C GLN A 90 -13.01 14.84 22.81
N GLU A 91 -14.31 14.71 23.11
CA GLU A 91 -15.03 15.46 24.15
C GLU A 91 -14.24 15.47 25.48
N VAL A 92 -13.84 16.66 25.94
CA VAL A 92 -13.23 16.84 27.27
C VAL A 92 -14.32 17.19 28.29
N SER A 93 -14.54 16.32 29.28
CA SER A 93 -15.61 16.46 30.28
C SER A 93 -15.35 15.72 31.59
N VAL A 94 -16.08 16.12 32.64
CA VAL A 94 -16.15 15.42 33.93
C VAL A 94 -17.60 15.10 34.25
N GLY A 95 -17.89 13.85 34.63
CA GLY A 95 -19.20 13.37 35.01
C GLY A 95 -19.40 13.34 36.52
N TYR A 96 -20.57 13.79 36.97
CA TYR A 96 -21.01 13.77 38.36
C TYR A 96 -22.26 12.91 38.54
N ASP A 97 -22.56 12.53 39.79
CA ASP A 97 -23.72 11.72 40.16
C ASP A 97 -25.05 12.48 40.09
N THR A 98 -25.04 13.77 40.40
CA THR A 98 -26.20 14.68 40.45
C THR A 98 -26.10 15.82 39.43
N GLU A 99 -27.13 16.65 39.31
CA GLU A 99 -27.09 17.84 38.43
C GLU A 99 -26.22 18.94 39.02
N ILE A 100 -25.43 19.58 38.16
CA ILE A 100 -24.40 20.53 38.56
C ILE A 100 -24.64 21.97 38.07
N VAL A 101 -24.09 22.90 38.85
CA VAL A 101 -24.04 24.33 38.61
C VAL A 101 -22.57 24.78 38.75
N LEU A 102 -22.12 25.63 37.84
CA LEU A 102 -20.78 26.23 37.86
C LEU A 102 -20.78 27.47 38.77
N ALA A 103 -19.73 27.67 39.56
CA ALA A 103 -19.55 28.90 40.34
C ALA A 103 -18.99 30.05 39.47
N ASP A 104 -19.43 31.30 39.66
CA ASP A 104 -19.03 32.45 38.82
C ASP A 104 -17.50 32.65 38.75
N ASN A 105 -16.83 32.43 39.88
CA ASN A 105 -15.38 32.42 40.02
C ASN A 105 -14.85 31.00 40.32
N HIS A 106 -15.28 30.03 39.50
CA HIS A 106 -14.93 28.60 39.58
C HIS A 106 -13.41 28.31 39.67
N GLY A 107 -12.54 29.15 39.10
CA GLY A 107 -11.07 28.99 39.21
C GLY A 107 -10.51 27.75 38.51
N ILE A 108 -11.30 27.09 37.65
CA ILE A 108 -10.90 25.89 36.91
C ILE A 108 -9.86 26.28 35.86
N THR A 109 -8.78 25.51 35.76
CA THR A 109 -7.70 25.74 34.80
C THR A 109 -7.42 24.54 33.90
N VAL A 110 -6.86 24.84 32.74
CA VAL A 110 -6.29 23.88 31.77
C VAL A 110 -4.89 24.40 31.46
N ASN A 111 -3.86 23.58 31.68
CA ASN A 111 -2.44 23.98 31.55
C ASN A 111 -2.07 25.26 32.33
N ASN A 112 -2.71 25.45 33.50
CA ASN A 112 -2.66 26.64 34.37
C ASN A 112 -3.36 27.91 33.85
N GLU A 113 -3.88 27.93 32.63
CA GLU A 113 -4.71 29.04 32.12
C GLU A 113 -6.19 28.85 32.48
N LYS A 114 -6.97 29.95 32.54
CA LYS A 114 -8.40 29.88 32.92
C LYS A 114 -9.20 29.11 31.87
N ALA A 115 -9.86 28.03 32.29
CA ALA A 115 -10.64 27.18 31.41
C ALA A 115 -11.99 27.82 31.02
N ASN A 116 -12.36 27.73 29.74
CA ASN A 116 -13.73 27.94 29.29
C ASN A 116 -14.52 26.64 29.48
N VAL A 117 -15.53 26.66 30.35
CA VAL A 117 -16.30 25.48 30.75
C VAL A 117 -17.80 25.79 30.88
N THR A 118 -18.64 24.78 30.69
CA THR A 118 -20.10 24.88 30.81
C THR A 118 -20.66 23.68 31.59
N ALA A 119 -21.58 23.93 32.52
CA ALA A 119 -22.35 22.88 33.19
C ALA A 119 -23.55 22.47 32.31
N ASN A 120 -23.73 21.18 32.07
CA ASN A 120 -24.81 20.61 31.27
C ASN A 120 -25.40 19.37 32.00
N SER A 121 -26.50 19.58 32.72
CA SER A 121 -27.07 18.61 33.67
C SER A 121 -25.99 18.03 34.60
N ARG A 122 -25.57 16.77 34.42
CA ARG A 122 -24.56 16.09 35.26
C ARG A 122 -23.13 16.11 34.72
N LYS A 123 -22.87 16.82 33.60
CA LYS A 123 -21.53 16.97 33.02
C LYS A 123 -21.01 18.40 33.18
N LEU A 124 -19.73 18.50 33.56
CA LEU A 124 -18.91 19.68 33.26
C LEU A 124 -18.25 19.47 31.89
N LEU A 125 -18.53 20.32 30.92
CA LEU A 125 -17.96 20.28 29.57
C LEU A 125 -16.88 21.36 29.41
N PHE A 126 -15.78 21.03 28.74
CA PHE A 126 -14.68 21.96 28.46
C PHE A 126 -14.70 22.39 26.99
N SER A 127 -14.64 23.70 26.76
CA SER A 127 -14.56 24.28 25.42
C SER A 127 -13.09 24.45 25.01
N LEU A 128 -12.50 23.35 24.53
CA LEU A 128 -11.11 23.26 24.11
C LEU A 128 -10.99 22.85 22.64
N THR A 129 -9.93 23.31 21.98
CA THR A 129 -9.43 22.74 20.73
C THR A 129 -8.15 21.98 21.06
N LEU A 130 -8.05 20.73 20.61
CA LEU A 130 -6.93 19.85 20.94
C LEU A 130 -5.83 19.93 19.88
N GLU A 131 -4.60 20.20 20.32
CA GLU A 131 -3.39 20.24 19.51
C GLU A 131 -2.67 18.88 19.53
N THR A 132 -1.74 18.61 18.61
CA THR A 132 -1.02 17.31 18.54
C THR A 132 -0.01 17.18 19.68
N GLY A 133 0.24 15.94 20.13
CA GLY A 133 1.30 15.60 21.10
C GLY A 133 1.28 16.39 22.43
N THR A 134 0.15 17.00 22.76
CA THR A 134 0.02 18.02 23.80
C THR A 134 -0.58 17.41 25.05
N THR A 135 0.09 17.61 26.19
CA THR A 135 -0.45 17.23 27.50
C THR A 135 -1.35 18.34 28.01
N TYR A 136 -2.57 17.95 28.40
CA TYR A 136 -3.56 18.79 29.05
C TYR A 136 -3.65 18.39 30.51
N ASP A 137 -3.24 19.28 31.42
CA ASP A 137 -3.42 19.16 32.87
C ASP A 137 -4.60 20.03 33.30
N ILE A 138 -5.61 19.41 33.89
CA ILE A 138 -6.91 20.04 34.17
C ILE A 138 -7.17 20.02 35.68
N VAL A 139 -7.32 21.20 36.27
CA VAL A 139 -7.51 21.39 37.71
C VAL A 139 -8.88 22.00 37.98
N ILE A 140 -9.70 21.29 38.75
CA ILE A 140 -11.02 21.72 39.23
C ILE A 140 -10.93 21.94 40.75
N PRO A 141 -10.92 23.21 41.23
CA PRO A 141 -10.89 23.51 42.66
C PRO A 141 -12.15 23.03 43.42
N GLU A 142 -12.02 22.86 44.73
CA GLU A 142 -13.16 22.52 45.61
C GLU A 142 -14.25 23.60 45.52
N GLY A 143 -15.51 23.18 45.32
CA GLY A 143 -16.65 24.09 45.21
C GLY A 143 -16.68 24.97 43.95
N ALA A 144 -15.81 24.69 42.97
CA ALA A 144 -15.92 25.20 41.60
C ALA A 144 -17.19 24.69 40.90
N VAL A 145 -17.52 23.42 41.18
CA VAL A 145 -18.75 22.72 40.78
C VAL A 145 -19.62 22.52 42.02
N ARG A 146 -20.93 22.71 41.89
CA ARG A 146 -21.92 22.62 42.97
C ARG A 146 -23.20 21.95 42.50
N ASN A 147 -24.10 21.57 43.40
CA ASN A 147 -25.49 21.27 43.03
C ASN A 147 -26.40 22.51 43.16
N SER A 148 -27.67 22.38 42.76
CA SER A 148 -28.70 23.43 42.85
C SER A 148 -28.97 23.93 44.27
N SER A 149 -28.69 23.12 45.29
CA SER A 149 -28.84 23.45 46.72
C SER A 149 -27.54 24.00 47.35
N GLY A 150 -26.50 24.26 46.55
CA GLY A 150 -25.25 24.90 47.00
C GLY A 150 -24.18 23.96 47.56
N GLY A 151 -24.42 22.66 47.64
CA GLY A 151 -23.43 21.66 48.06
C GLY A 151 -22.24 21.65 47.12
N LYS A 152 -21.01 21.71 47.67
CA LYS A 152 -19.75 21.88 46.93
C LYS A 152 -19.12 20.54 46.56
N ALA A 153 -18.85 20.31 45.28
CA ALA A 153 -18.05 19.16 44.85
C ALA A 153 -16.62 19.26 45.40
N ALA A 154 -16.02 18.11 45.71
CA ALA A 154 -14.61 18.01 46.05
C ALA A 154 -13.71 18.47 44.88
N ALA A 155 -12.47 18.87 45.20
CA ALA A 155 -11.48 19.17 44.16
C ALA A 155 -11.17 17.92 43.32
N ALA A 156 -11.00 18.11 42.01
CA ALA A 156 -10.60 17.06 41.09
C ALA A 156 -9.44 17.56 40.21
N ARG A 157 -8.54 16.66 39.84
CA ARG A 157 -7.47 16.92 38.86
C ARG A 157 -7.31 15.68 38.00
N PHE A 158 -7.15 15.88 36.70
CA PHE A 158 -6.78 14.84 35.76
C PHE A 158 -5.88 15.40 34.68
N SER A 159 -5.08 14.54 34.05
CA SER A 159 -4.33 14.91 32.85
C SER A 159 -4.53 13.90 31.72
N PHE A 160 -4.23 14.30 30.49
CA PHE A 160 -4.13 13.39 29.35
C PHE A 160 -3.17 13.96 28.30
N THR A 161 -2.64 13.12 27.42
CA THR A 161 -1.79 13.52 26.29
C THR A 161 -2.47 13.16 24.97
N THR A 162 -2.53 14.12 24.05
CA THR A 162 -3.11 13.90 22.73
C THR A 162 -2.19 13.14 21.80
N ILE A 163 -2.81 12.51 20.80
CA ILE A 163 -2.16 11.79 19.70
C ILE A 163 -1.09 12.65 18.99
N SER A 164 0.06 12.04 18.72
CA SER A 164 1.27 12.73 18.24
C SER A 164 1.75 12.16 16.90
N ASP A 165 2.20 13.04 16.01
CA ASP A 165 2.91 12.73 14.76
C ASP A 165 4.40 12.43 14.98
N ASN A 166 4.92 12.67 16.20
CA ASN A 166 6.20 12.16 16.69
C ASN A 166 5.98 11.20 17.87
N SER A 167 6.15 9.89 17.67
CA SER A 167 5.77 8.84 18.62
C SER A 167 6.71 7.62 18.56
N ARG A 168 7.27 7.19 19.71
CA ARG A 168 8.04 5.94 19.82
C ARG A 168 7.18 4.78 20.35
N TYR A 169 7.27 3.63 19.70
CA TYR A 169 6.66 2.37 20.12
C TYR A 169 7.75 1.32 20.38
N GLU A 170 8.01 1.05 21.66
CA GLU A 170 8.99 0.04 22.11
C GLU A 170 8.57 -1.37 21.65
N ALA A 171 9.49 -2.16 21.09
CA ALA A 171 9.14 -3.43 20.44
C ALA A 171 8.64 -4.50 21.41
N GLU A 172 9.09 -4.50 22.67
CA GLU A 172 8.62 -5.45 23.68
C GLU A 172 7.18 -5.21 24.15
N LYS A 173 6.54 -4.14 23.67
CA LYS A 173 5.11 -3.84 23.83
C LYS A 173 4.27 -4.21 22.60
N ALA A 174 4.89 -4.67 21.51
CA ALA A 174 4.18 -5.17 20.34
C ALA A 174 3.49 -6.52 20.62
N THR A 175 2.47 -6.87 19.84
CA THR A 175 1.88 -8.22 19.88
C THR A 175 2.80 -9.17 19.15
N LEU A 176 3.25 -10.24 19.82
CA LEU A 176 4.24 -11.19 19.30
C LEU A 176 3.61 -12.54 18.94
N THR A 177 4.09 -13.17 17.87
CA THR A 177 3.66 -14.50 17.39
C THR A 177 4.88 -15.40 17.11
N GLY A 178 4.67 -16.67 16.74
CA GLY A 178 5.67 -17.48 16.02
C GLY A 178 7.03 -17.71 16.70
N ASN A 179 7.08 -17.70 18.04
CA ASN A 179 8.32 -17.76 18.85
C ASN A 179 9.20 -16.48 18.82
N ALA A 180 8.70 -15.35 18.32
CA ALA A 180 9.30 -14.05 18.61
C ALA A 180 9.30 -13.81 20.14
N ALA A 181 10.41 -13.32 20.68
CA ALA A 181 10.65 -13.31 22.12
C ALA A 181 11.32 -12.01 22.58
N ILE A 182 10.92 -11.53 23.76
CA ILE A 182 11.56 -10.40 24.43
C ILE A 182 12.89 -10.88 25.03
N GLU A 183 13.98 -10.18 24.72
CA GLU A 183 15.33 -10.45 25.19
C GLU A 183 16.01 -9.15 25.64
N ASN A 184 17.10 -9.27 26.40
CA ASN A 184 17.79 -8.13 27.02
C ASN A 184 19.30 -8.35 27.18
N THR A 185 19.89 -9.21 26.35
CA THR A 185 21.30 -9.62 26.43
C THR A 185 22.23 -8.74 25.58
N LEU A 186 21.78 -8.27 24.41
CA LEU A 186 22.43 -7.17 23.69
C LEU A 186 22.21 -5.86 24.46
N GLY A 187 23.25 -5.09 24.74
CA GLY A 187 23.16 -3.84 25.49
C GLY A 187 22.64 -2.64 24.66
N ASN A 188 22.31 -1.53 25.35
CA ASN A 188 21.92 -0.23 24.76
C ASN A 188 20.58 -0.22 23.97
N TYR A 189 19.61 -1.03 24.39
CA TYR A 189 18.20 -0.92 24.01
C TYR A 189 17.46 0.20 24.78
N SER A 190 16.25 0.54 24.34
CA SER A 190 15.25 1.37 25.02
C SER A 190 14.31 0.55 25.92
N GLY A 191 13.50 1.22 26.73
CA GLY A 191 12.47 0.54 27.52
C GLY A 191 13.03 -0.48 28.52
N SER A 192 12.67 -1.75 28.33
CA SER A 192 12.98 -2.86 29.23
C SER A 192 13.68 -4.05 28.56
N GLY A 193 13.86 -3.99 27.24
CA GLY A 193 14.49 -5.02 26.43
C GLY A 193 14.33 -4.72 24.94
N TYR A 194 14.41 -5.74 24.11
CA TYR A 194 14.14 -5.70 22.68
C TYR A 194 13.46 -7.01 22.26
N VAL A 195 12.92 -7.08 21.04
CA VAL A 195 12.34 -8.32 20.53
C VAL A 195 13.28 -9.00 19.55
N ASN A 196 13.68 -10.21 19.88
CA ASN A 196 14.31 -11.14 18.96
C ASN A 196 13.23 -11.88 18.16
N GLN A 197 13.11 -11.56 16.87
CA GLN A 197 12.06 -12.07 15.99
C GLN A 197 12.08 -13.59 15.80
N LYS A 198 13.28 -14.17 15.68
CA LYS A 198 13.48 -15.60 15.38
C LYS A 198 12.65 -16.03 14.14
N GLU A 199 11.64 -16.87 14.37
CA GLU A 199 10.76 -17.44 13.36
C GLU A 199 9.36 -16.77 13.32
N GLY A 200 9.15 -15.68 14.06
CA GLY A 200 7.82 -15.10 14.31
C GLY A 200 7.62 -13.67 13.81
N ASP A 201 6.47 -13.10 14.17
CA ASP A 201 6.05 -11.76 13.76
C ASP A 201 5.94 -10.80 14.96
N LEU A 202 6.03 -9.51 14.66
CA LEU A 202 5.78 -8.41 15.59
C LEU A 202 4.65 -7.54 15.01
N VAL A 203 3.64 -7.21 15.81
CA VAL A 203 2.56 -6.29 15.40
C VAL A 203 2.49 -5.09 16.35
N PHE A 204 2.92 -3.94 15.86
CA PHE A 204 2.78 -2.65 16.52
C PHE A 204 1.37 -2.09 16.28
N LYS A 205 0.76 -1.56 17.33
CA LYS A 205 -0.46 -0.75 17.23
C LYS A 205 -0.06 0.72 17.20
N VAL A 206 -0.11 1.33 16.03
CA VAL A 206 0.34 2.72 15.79
C VAL A 206 -0.87 3.64 15.75
N ASN A 207 -0.79 4.81 16.37
CA ASN A 207 -1.83 5.84 16.33
C ASN A 207 -1.25 7.10 15.68
N VAL A 208 -1.90 7.63 14.63
CA VAL A 208 -1.48 8.87 13.96
C VAL A 208 -2.58 9.94 13.97
N PRO A 209 -2.24 11.25 14.09
CA PRO A 209 -3.23 12.31 14.23
C PRO A 209 -4.05 12.60 12.97
N LYS A 210 -3.59 12.18 11.77
CA LYS A 210 -4.23 12.39 10.47
C LYS A 210 -3.87 11.25 9.51
N SER A 211 -4.67 11.05 8.46
CA SER A 211 -4.25 10.21 7.33
C SER A 211 -3.10 10.86 6.55
N GLY A 212 -2.07 10.11 6.19
CA GLY A 212 -0.94 10.63 5.43
C GLY A 212 0.33 9.79 5.50
N ARG A 213 1.42 10.36 4.99
CA ARG A 213 2.78 9.78 5.04
C ARG A 213 3.45 10.12 6.37
N TYR A 214 4.09 9.12 6.96
CA TYR A 214 4.95 9.24 8.13
C TYR A 214 6.28 8.54 7.85
N GLU A 215 7.41 9.14 8.25
CA GLU A 215 8.68 8.42 8.27
C GLU A 215 8.63 7.43 9.45
N VAL A 216 8.76 6.14 9.15
CA VAL A 216 8.87 5.09 10.16
C VAL A 216 10.32 4.65 10.24
N LEU A 217 10.97 5.00 11.34
CA LEU A 217 12.31 4.60 11.68
C LEU A 217 12.25 3.30 12.50
N PHE A 218 12.89 2.25 12.00
CA PHE A 218 13.07 0.96 12.64
C PHE A 218 14.46 0.90 13.25
N ARG A 219 14.55 0.69 14.56
CA ARG A 219 15.83 0.50 15.25
C ARG A 219 16.10 -0.99 15.46
N TYR A 220 17.22 -1.47 14.92
CA TYR A 220 17.44 -2.90 14.75
C TYR A 220 18.91 -3.36 14.91
N ALA A 221 19.10 -4.66 15.13
CA ALA A 221 20.36 -5.38 15.00
C ALA A 221 20.12 -6.80 14.44
N ASN A 222 21.14 -7.50 13.91
CA ASN A 222 20.95 -8.79 13.21
C ASN A 222 22.20 -9.70 13.17
N ASP A 223 22.99 -9.71 14.24
CA ASP A 223 24.22 -10.52 14.40
C ASP A 223 25.18 -10.47 13.19
N ASN A 224 25.27 -9.29 12.58
CA ASN A 224 26.09 -8.99 11.40
C ASN A 224 25.77 -9.84 10.17
N GLN A 225 24.50 -10.08 9.91
CA GLN A 225 24.01 -10.72 8.70
C GLN A 225 22.84 -9.92 8.10
N ARG A 226 22.87 -9.61 6.80
CA ARG A 226 21.72 -9.02 6.10
C ARG A 226 20.46 -9.87 6.38
N LYS A 227 19.34 -9.20 6.64
CA LYS A 227 18.02 -9.80 6.79
C LYS A 227 17.01 -9.10 5.90
N GLU A 228 15.91 -9.79 5.64
CA GLU A 228 14.78 -9.28 4.90
C GLU A 228 13.52 -9.80 5.58
N ASN A 229 12.55 -8.92 5.81
CA ASN A 229 11.29 -9.26 6.47
C ASN A 229 10.11 -8.61 5.75
N ASP A 230 8.93 -9.22 5.87
CA ASP A 230 7.75 -8.73 5.18
C ASP A 230 7.08 -7.63 6.01
N LEU A 231 6.92 -6.46 5.42
CA LEU A 231 6.26 -5.31 6.06
C LEU A 231 4.79 -5.27 5.64
N TRP A 232 3.89 -5.18 6.62
CA TRP A 232 2.45 -5.19 6.44
C TRP A 232 1.80 -4.01 7.18
N VAL A 233 0.80 -3.38 6.57
CA VAL A 233 0.04 -2.27 7.16
C VAL A 233 -1.45 -2.58 7.04
N ASN A 234 -2.18 -2.55 8.16
CA ASN A 234 -3.63 -2.81 8.19
C ASN A 234 -4.00 -4.11 7.43
N ASP A 235 -3.25 -5.18 7.70
CA ASP A 235 -3.33 -6.51 7.10
C ASP A 235 -3.12 -6.62 5.57
N VAL A 236 -2.62 -5.57 4.91
CA VAL A 236 -2.12 -5.60 3.52
C VAL A 236 -0.59 -5.72 3.53
N LYS A 237 -0.01 -6.61 2.70
CA LYS A 237 1.45 -6.64 2.49
C LYS A 237 1.86 -5.39 1.72
N LEU A 238 2.83 -4.64 2.26
CA LEU A 238 3.33 -3.42 1.67
C LEU A 238 4.57 -3.66 0.80
N SER A 239 5.59 -4.31 1.36
CA SER A 239 6.89 -4.56 0.73
C SER A 239 7.68 -5.60 1.52
N SER A 240 8.80 -6.09 0.96
CA SER A 240 9.94 -6.51 1.81
C SER A 240 10.59 -5.25 2.41
N ILE A 241 11.08 -5.34 3.65
CA ILE A 241 12.04 -4.40 4.24
C ILE A 241 13.37 -5.12 4.48
N VAL A 242 14.45 -4.48 4.04
CA VAL A 242 15.83 -4.99 4.13
C VAL A 242 16.52 -4.37 5.34
N PHE A 243 17.31 -5.18 6.06
CA PHE A 243 18.12 -4.75 7.19
C PHE A 243 19.57 -5.17 6.97
N ASP A 244 20.47 -4.19 6.87
CA ASP A 244 21.90 -4.41 6.63
C ASP A 244 22.59 -5.11 7.80
N ALA A 245 23.66 -5.85 7.52
CA ALA A 245 24.48 -6.49 8.54
C ALA A 245 24.96 -5.50 9.61
N THR A 246 24.72 -5.82 10.89
CA THR A 246 25.29 -5.12 12.05
C THR A 246 25.29 -5.98 13.33
N TYR A 247 26.33 -5.82 14.17
CA TYR A 247 26.35 -6.30 15.56
C TYR A 247 25.78 -5.28 16.56
N SER A 248 25.57 -4.04 16.13
CA SER A 248 25.16 -2.91 17.00
C SER A 248 23.91 -2.25 16.46
N TRP A 249 23.11 -1.64 17.34
CA TRP A 249 21.88 -0.95 16.95
C TRP A 249 22.10 0.06 15.82
N LYS A 250 21.52 -0.23 14.66
CA LYS A 250 21.36 0.68 13.52
C LYS A 250 19.92 1.16 13.46
N ASN A 251 19.71 2.22 12.70
CA ASN A 251 18.39 2.68 12.29
C ASN A 251 18.24 2.43 10.78
N ASN A 252 17.05 2.07 10.32
CA ASN A 252 16.62 2.11 8.92
C ASN A 252 15.27 2.84 8.88
N SER A 253 14.92 3.58 7.81
CA SER A 253 13.63 4.25 7.73
C SER A 253 12.92 4.08 6.39
N MET A 254 11.59 4.18 6.43
CA MET A 254 10.71 4.06 5.27
C MET A 254 9.50 4.97 5.45
N ASN A 255 9.08 5.66 4.39
CA ASN A 255 7.82 6.41 4.40
C ASN A 255 6.64 5.45 4.28
N ILE A 256 5.75 5.46 5.27
CA ILE A 256 4.57 4.58 5.34
C ILE A 256 3.31 5.45 5.36
N PHE A 257 2.29 5.02 4.62
CA PHE A 257 0.95 5.61 4.75
C PHE A 257 0.19 5.00 5.92
N PHE A 258 -0.32 5.86 6.81
CA PHE A 258 -1.27 5.49 7.86
C PHE A 258 -2.56 6.29 7.70
N ARG A 259 -3.68 5.71 8.14
CA ARG A 259 -4.99 6.39 8.22
C ARG A 259 -5.15 7.07 9.58
N GLU A 260 -5.95 8.12 9.67
CA GLU A 260 -6.24 8.81 10.94
C GLU A 260 -6.66 7.82 12.06
N GLY A 261 -6.05 7.95 13.24
CA GLY A 261 -6.29 7.07 14.38
C GLY A 261 -5.45 5.80 14.36
N THR A 262 -6.04 4.68 14.79
CA THR A 262 -5.35 3.39 14.97
C THR A 262 -5.08 2.67 13.65
N ASN A 263 -3.84 2.21 13.50
CA ASN A 263 -3.35 1.32 12.44
C ASN A 263 -2.62 0.12 13.06
N THR A 264 -2.46 -0.96 12.29
CA THR A 264 -1.47 -2.00 12.58
C THR A 264 -0.26 -1.85 11.65
N LEU A 265 0.94 -1.90 12.21
CA LEU A 265 2.19 -2.10 11.47
C LEU A 265 2.78 -3.43 11.90
N ALA A 266 2.83 -4.41 11.00
CA ALA A 266 3.34 -5.74 11.29
C ALA A 266 4.63 -6.02 10.51
N ILE A 267 5.64 -6.50 11.22
CA ILE A 267 6.86 -7.05 10.64
C ILE A 267 6.73 -8.56 10.73
N LYS A 268 6.40 -9.20 9.60
CA LYS A 268 6.19 -10.65 9.50
C LYS A 268 7.46 -11.37 9.04
N LYS A 269 7.61 -12.62 9.46
CA LYS A 269 8.81 -13.42 9.14
C LYS A 269 8.90 -13.74 7.65
N ASN A 270 9.86 -13.13 6.97
CA ASN A 270 10.38 -13.63 5.69
C ASN A 270 11.66 -14.43 5.99
N TRP A 271 12.81 -13.76 6.15
CA TRP A 271 14.02 -14.40 6.67
C TRP A 271 14.04 -14.45 8.20
N GLY A 272 13.30 -13.58 8.89
CA GLY A 272 13.21 -13.55 10.36
C GLY A 272 14.45 -12.98 11.03
N TRP A 273 14.85 -13.59 12.16
CA TRP A 273 16.16 -13.47 12.83
C TRP A 273 16.76 -12.06 12.85
N THR A 274 15.94 -11.09 13.23
CA THR A 274 16.29 -9.67 13.41
C THR A 274 15.87 -9.25 14.82
N TYR A 275 16.64 -8.38 15.44
CA TYR A 275 16.37 -7.81 16.75
C TYR A 275 15.79 -6.41 16.55
N TYR A 276 14.65 -6.10 17.15
CA TYR A 276 14.01 -4.79 17.07
C TYR A 276 13.94 -4.16 18.46
N ASP A 277 14.48 -2.95 18.60
CA ASP A 277 14.47 -2.15 19.83
C ASP A 277 13.14 -1.39 19.93
N TYR A 278 12.87 -0.54 18.93
CA TYR A 278 11.63 0.21 18.78
C TYR A 278 11.38 0.60 17.32
N ILE A 279 10.16 1.11 17.07
CA ILE A 279 9.90 2.00 15.94
C ILE A 279 9.65 3.43 16.43
N GLU A 280 10.07 4.41 15.64
CA GLU A 280 9.68 5.82 15.78
C GLU A 280 8.89 6.25 14.55
N ILE A 281 7.70 6.78 14.80
CA ILE A 281 6.85 7.43 13.81
C ILE A 281 7.17 8.92 13.86
N ASN A 282 7.56 9.50 12.73
CA ASN A 282 7.86 10.93 12.59
C ASN A 282 7.04 11.52 11.42
N PRO A 283 6.83 12.84 11.35
CA PRO A 283 6.29 13.48 10.15
C PRO A 283 7.17 13.14 8.94
N ALA A 284 6.58 12.66 7.84
CA ALA A 284 7.35 12.43 6.62
C ALA A 284 7.89 13.76 6.05
N PRO A 285 9.05 13.75 5.36
CA PRO A 285 9.52 14.91 4.61
C PRO A 285 8.51 15.34 3.54
N GLU A 286 8.45 16.63 3.22
CA GLU A 286 7.59 17.14 2.15
C GLU A 286 7.89 16.46 0.82
N ALA A 287 6.85 15.99 0.13
CA ALA A 287 7.01 15.23 -1.10
C ALA A 287 7.48 16.13 -2.25
N THR A 288 8.70 15.92 -2.74
CA THR A 288 9.26 16.61 -3.91
C THR A 288 8.27 16.60 -5.08
N PRO A 289 7.93 17.74 -5.69
CA PRO A 289 7.05 17.78 -6.85
C PRO A 289 7.76 17.19 -8.09
N PHE A 290 6.99 16.67 -9.04
CA PHE A 290 7.53 16.23 -10.33
C PHE A 290 7.99 17.43 -11.18
N ASN A 291 9.20 17.31 -11.74
CA ASN A 291 9.85 18.29 -12.61
C ASN A 291 10.13 17.64 -13.96
N ILE A 292 9.06 17.23 -14.65
CA ILE A 292 9.13 16.46 -15.89
C ILE A 292 9.54 17.37 -17.06
N SER A 293 10.38 16.84 -17.95
CA SER A 293 10.80 17.53 -19.18
C SER A 293 9.61 18.04 -19.99
N LEU A 294 9.73 19.24 -20.57
CA LEU A 294 8.75 19.72 -21.54
C LEU A 294 8.91 18.98 -22.87
N ASP A 295 10.14 18.69 -23.28
CA ASP A 295 10.46 18.06 -24.55
C ASP A 295 10.82 16.57 -24.40
N LEU A 296 10.58 15.80 -25.46
CA LEU A 296 11.12 14.44 -25.62
C LEU A 296 12.64 14.49 -25.83
N VAL A 297 13.36 13.42 -25.46
CA VAL A 297 14.81 13.31 -25.71
C VAL A 297 15.14 13.18 -27.20
N THR A 298 14.22 12.63 -27.99
CA THR A 298 14.31 12.49 -29.44
C THR A 298 14.20 13.87 -30.10
N ALA A 299 15.27 14.38 -30.69
CA ALA A 299 15.28 15.70 -31.34
C ALA A 299 14.35 15.75 -32.56
N SER A 300 13.57 16.83 -32.69
CA SER A 300 12.53 16.99 -33.72
C SER A 300 11.55 15.80 -33.78
N PRO A 301 10.85 15.48 -32.68
CA PRO A 301 9.94 14.34 -32.63
C PRO A 301 8.74 14.55 -33.58
N SER A 302 8.06 13.46 -33.94
CA SER A 302 6.81 13.55 -34.70
C SER A 302 5.74 14.30 -33.90
N LYS A 303 4.79 14.93 -34.60
CA LYS A 303 3.69 15.68 -33.97
C LYS A 303 2.88 14.78 -33.05
N GLU A 304 2.69 13.53 -33.44
CA GLU A 304 1.89 12.52 -32.78
C GLU A 304 2.62 11.95 -31.56
N ALA A 305 3.95 11.81 -31.63
CA ALA A 305 4.78 11.47 -30.47
C ALA A 305 4.79 12.61 -29.43
N MET A 306 4.87 13.87 -29.88
CA MET A 306 4.74 15.02 -28.98
C MET A 306 3.32 15.15 -28.38
N ASN A 307 2.28 14.90 -29.18
CA ASN A 307 0.89 14.85 -28.71
C ASN A 307 0.71 13.77 -27.62
N LEU A 308 1.20 12.55 -27.85
CA LEU A 308 1.17 11.47 -26.87
C LEU A 308 1.96 11.83 -25.61
N TYR A 309 3.17 12.39 -25.72
CA TYR A 309 3.96 12.81 -24.56
C TYR A 309 3.28 13.92 -23.75
N ASN A 310 2.64 14.88 -24.42
CA ASN A 310 1.83 15.91 -23.76
C ASN A 310 0.63 15.29 -23.04
N PHE A 311 -0.10 14.37 -23.68
CA PHE A 311 -1.21 13.64 -23.06
C PHE A 311 -0.79 12.85 -21.81
N LEU A 312 0.38 12.19 -21.83
CA LEU A 312 0.93 11.53 -20.65
C LEU A 312 1.23 12.53 -19.52
N LYS A 313 1.93 13.64 -19.81
CA LYS A 313 2.23 14.70 -18.83
C LYS A 313 0.98 15.37 -18.25
N GLU A 314 -0.05 15.55 -19.08
CA GLU A 314 -1.30 16.18 -18.67
C GLU A 314 -2.13 15.30 -17.73
N ASN A 315 -2.03 13.97 -17.84
CA ASN A 315 -2.82 13.02 -17.05
C ASN A 315 -2.05 12.38 -15.88
N PHE A 316 -0.71 12.33 -15.92
CA PHE A 316 0.11 11.83 -14.83
C PHE A 316 -0.17 12.58 -13.51
N GLY A 317 -0.32 11.85 -12.42
CA GLY A 317 -0.77 12.41 -11.14
C GLY A 317 -2.26 12.77 -11.05
N LYS A 318 -3.08 12.47 -12.08
CA LYS A 318 -4.51 12.85 -12.14
C LYS A 318 -5.45 11.74 -12.62
N LYS A 319 -4.95 10.84 -13.47
CA LYS A 319 -5.64 9.66 -14.02
C LYS A 319 -4.62 8.54 -14.26
N VAL A 320 -5.11 7.30 -14.32
CA VAL A 320 -4.31 6.12 -14.67
C VAL A 320 -4.75 5.63 -16.04
N ILE A 321 -3.84 5.49 -17.00
CA ILE A 321 -4.13 4.90 -18.30
C ILE A 321 -4.19 3.37 -18.15
N SER A 322 -5.28 2.76 -18.62
CA SER A 322 -5.42 1.30 -18.64
C SER A 322 -4.65 0.69 -19.82
N GLY A 323 -3.84 -0.32 -19.56
CA GLY A 323 -3.12 -1.08 -20.59
C GLY A 323 -3.53 -2.56 -20.63
N ALA A 324 -3.17 -3.23 -21.72
CA ALA A 324 -3.16 -4.69 -21.83
C ALA A 324 -1.92 -5.15 -22.61
N MET A 325 -1.30 -6.25 -22.16
CA MET A 325 -0.27 -6.94 -22.91
C MET A 325 -0.89 -7.82 -24.00
N ALA A 326 -0.30 -7.85 -25.20
CA ALA A 326 -0.73 -8.70 -26.30
C ALA A 326 -0.62 -10.21 -25.97
N ASN A 327 -1.52 -11.01 -26.55
CA ASN A 327 -1.42 -12.46 -26.50
C ASN A 327 -0.22 -12.93 -27.34
N TYR A 328 0.65 -13.75 -26.73
CA TYR A 328 1.96 -14.20 -27.23
C TYR A 328 2.95 -13.09 -27.60
N SER A 329 2.61 -12.24 -28.57
CA SER A 329 3.42 -11.14 -29.11
C SER A 329 2.61 -10.09 -29.88
N THR A 330 1.53 -10.53 -30.53
CA THR A 330 0.82 -9.75 -31.57
C THR A 330 -0.70 -9.68 -31.39
N GLY A 331 -1.29 -10.64 -30.65
CA GLY A 331 -2.74 -10.79 -30.54
C GLY A 331 -3.39 -9.85 -29.53
N ILE A 332 -4.64 -9.46 -29.76
CA ILE A 332 -5.39 -8.51 -28.91
C ILE A 332 -6.39 -9.19 -27.96
N GLU A 333 -6.31 -10.51 -27.76
CA GLU A 333 -7.32 -11.29 -27.02
C GLU A 333 -7.45 -10.88 -25.55
N GLU A 334 -6.40 -10.42 -24.89
CA GLU A 334 -6.44 -9.80 -23.55
C GLU A 334 -7.37 -8.58 -23.54
N ALA A 335 -7.19 -7.67 -24.49
CA ALA A 335 -7.96 -6.44 -24.60
C ALA A 335 -9.41 -6.70 -25.03
N LEU A 336 -9.64 -7.67 -25.93
CA LEU A 336 -10.97 -8.14 -26.30
C LEU A 336 -11.68 -8.79 -25.10
N TRP A 337 -10.97 -9.61 -24.33
CA TRP A 337 -11.53 -10.24 -23.13
C TRP A 337 -11.84 -9.22 -22.03
N MET A 338 -11.02 -8.18 -21.87
CA MET A 338 -11.36 -7.02 -21.03
C MET A 338 -12.66 -6.36 -21.50
N TYR A 339 -12.80 -6.08 -22.81
CA TYR A 339 -14.00 -5.48 -23.36
C TYR A 339 -15.25 -6.35 -23.15
N ASP A 340 -15.19 -7.64 -23.50
CA ASP A 340 -16.30 -8.60 -23.39
C ASP A 340 -16.81 -8.77 -21.94
N ASN A 341 -15.96 -8.58 -20.93
CA ASN A 341 -16.31 -8.72 -19.51
C ASN A 341 -16.68 -7.40 -18.81
N THR A 342 -16.35 -6.24 -19.40
CA THR A 342 -16.46 -4.92 -18.72
C THR A 342 -17.16 -3.83 -19.51
N GLY A 343 -17.40 -4.05 -20.81
CA GLY A 343 -17.87 -3.04 -21.76
C GLY A 343 -16.82 -1.97 -22.11
N LYS A 344 -15.55 -2.17 -21.73
CA LYS A 344 -14.47 -1.17 -21.87
C LYS A 344 -13.21 -1.75 -22.47
N TRP A 345 -12.71 -1.11 -23.52
CA TRP A 345 -11.38 -1.37 -24.06
C TRP A 345 -10.31 -0.68 -23.18
N PRO A 346 -9.18 -1.35 -22.88
CA PRO A 346 -8.02 -0.64 -22.33
C PRO A 346 -7.57 0.46 -23.30
N ALA A 347 -7.00 1.54 -22.79
CA ALA A 347 -6.51 2.65 -23.62
C ALA A 347 -5.20 2.31 -24.35
N LEU A 348 -4.34 1.49 -23.74
CA LEU A 348 -3.02 1.10 -24.24
C LEU A 348 -3.00 -0.39 -24.60
N ALA A 349 -2.36 -0.75 -25.71
CA ALA A 349 -1.94 -2.11 -26.03
C ALA A 349 -0.42 -2.17 -26.16
N CYS A 350 0.21 -3.21 -25.61
CA CYS A 350 1.64 -3.47 -25.79
C CYS A 350 1.89 -4.72 -26.62
N PHE A 351 2.74 -4.59 -27.64
CA PHE A 351 3.15 -5.67 -28.55
C PHE A 351 4.63 -6.02 -28.34
N ASP A 352 5.06 -7.19 -28.82
CA ASP A 352 6.42 -7.69 -28.63
C ASP A 352 7.09 -8.13 -29.93
N LEU A 353 8.29 -7.60 -30.18
CA LEU A 353 9.13 -7.94 -31.33
C LEU A 353 9.92 -9.25 -31.16
N ILE A 354 9.68 -10.02 -30.09
CA ILE A 354 10.27 -11.33 -29.77
C ILE A 354 10.46 -12.29 -30.96
N ASN A 355 9.55 -12.29 -31.93
CA ASN A 355 9.57 -13.24 -33.05
C ASN A 355 10.20 -12.67 -34.34
N TYR A 356 10.66 -11.42 -34.34
CA TYR A 356 11.10 -10.70 -35.56
C TYR A 356 12.56 -10.98 -35.94
N THR A 357 13.38 -11.46 -34.99
CA THR A 357 14.81 -11.72 -35.16
C THR A 357 15.16 -13.10 -34.59
N THR A 358 14.93 -14.16 -35.37
CA THR A 358 14.98 -15.57 -34.90
C THR A 358 16.06 -16.38 -35.61
N SER A 359 16.39 -17.57 -35.10
CA SER A 359 17.38 -18.48 -35.72
C SER A 359 16.97 -18.95 -37.13
N TRP A 360 15.67 -18.97 -37.42
CA TRP A 360 15.11 -19.28 -38.74
C TRP A 360 14.89 -18.03 -39.63
N GLY A 361 15.27 -16.84 -39.17
CA GLY A 361 15.31 -15.59 -39.95
C GLY A 361 14.46 -14.45 -39.39
N VAL A 362 14.17 -13.48 -40.27
CA VAL A 362 13.27 -12.35 -40.01
C VAL A 362 11.88 -12.70 -40.55
N GLY A 363 10.85 -12.62 -39.71
CA GLY A 363 9.50 -13.04 -40.05
C GLY A 363 8.59 -11.90 -40.57
N ASP A 364 7.73 -12.22 -41.53
CA ASP A 364 6.78 -11.26 -42.13
C ASP A 364 5.47 -11.20 -41.33
N TYR A 365 5.51 -10.48 -40.20
CA TYR A 365 4.39 -10.35 -39.25
C TYR A 365 3.48 -9.16 -39.57
N THR A 366 2.83 -9.20 -40.73
CA THR A 366 1.79 -8.23 -41.13
C THR A 366 0.65 -8.12 -40.11
N GLU A 367 0.40 -9.16 -39.29
CA GLU A 367 -0.59 -9.16 -38.21
C GLU A 367 -0.36 -8.06 -37.17
N MET A 368 0.86 -7.93 -36.62
CA MET A 368 1.15 -6.89 -35.63
C MET A 368 0.99 -5.51 -36.23
N THR A 369 1.42 -5.35 -37.48
CA THR A 369 1.33 -4.09 -38.21
C THR A 369 -0.14 -3.67 -38.38
N ALA A 370 -1.01 -4.61 -38.77
CA ALA A 370 -2.46 -4.38 -38.84
C ALA A 370 -3.10 -4.12 -37.46
N ASN A 371 -2.70 -4.84 -36.41
CA ASN A 371 -3.24 -4.66 -35.06
C ASN A 371 -2.79 -3.32 -34.43
N VAL A 372 -1.55 -2.88 -34.68
CA VAL A 372 -1.04 -1.56 -34.29
C VAL A 372 -1.79 -0.44 -35.01
N GLU A 373 -2.07 -0.63 -36.30
CA GLU A 373 -2.87 0.31 -37.10
C GLU A 373 -4.31 0.41 -36.61
N ASP A 374 -5.04 -0.70 -36.44
CA ASP A 374 -6.41 -0.67 -35.89
C ASP A 374 -6.43 -0.05 -34.49
N TRP A 375 -5.44 -0.36 -33.64
CA TRP A 375 -5.39 0.17 -32.28
C TRP A 375 -5.25 1.70 -32.28
N TRP A 376 -4.32 2.23 -33.06
CA TRP A 376 -4.13 3.68 -33.23
C TRP A 376 -5.29 4.36 -33.96
N ASP A 377 -5.90 3.69 -34.95
CA ASP A 377 -7.03 4.25 -35.66
C ASP A 377 -8.26 4.42 -34.76
N ASN A 378 -8.44 3.50 -33.80
CA ASN A 378 -9.40 3.62 -32.70
C ASN A 378 -8.88 4.45 -31.49
N ASN A 379 -7.94 5.37 -31.72
CA ASN A 379 -7.35 6.30 -30.73
C ASN A 379 -6.62 5.64 -29.53
N GLY A 380 -6.28 4.36 -29.63
CA GLY A 380 -5.52 3.64 -28.60
C GLY A 380 -4.03 3.95 -28.63
N ILE A 381 -3.40 3.97 -27.45
CA ILE A 381 -1.95 4.15 -27.31
C ILE A 381 -1.23 2.85 -27.66
N VAL A 382 -0.18 2.97 -28.46
CA VAL A 382 0.67 1.85 -28.88
C VAL A 382 1.95 1.82 -28.04
N SER A 383 2.20 0.69 -27.39
CA SER A 383 3.46 0.35 -26.75
C SER A 383 4.10 -0.84 -27.47
N ILE A 384 5.43 -0.86 -27.58
CA ILE A 384 6.17 -1.98 -28.15
C ILE A 384 7.44 -2.23 -27.33
N MET A 385 7.70 -3.49 -27.03
CA MET A 385 8.93 -3.97 -26.39
C MET A 385 9.58 -5.09 -27.24
N TRP A 386 10.65 -5.69 -26.75
CA TRP A 386 11.38 -6.71 -27.50
C TRP A 386 12.09 -7.71 -26.58
N HIS A 387 11.55 -8.93 -26.45
CA HIS A 387 12.32 -10.05 -25.92
C HIS A 387 13.34 -10.54 -26.97
N TRP A 388 14.45 -9.81 -27.09
CA TRP A 388 15.46 -9.99 -28.12
C TRP A 388 16.19 -11.35 -27.99
N ARG A 389 15.92 -12.27 -28.91
CA ARG A 389 16.58 -13.59 -28.99
C ARG A 389 18.05 -13.46 -29.41
N ASP A 390 18.88 -14.46 -29.08
CA ASP A 390 20.32 -14.56 -29.38
C ASP A 390 20.69 -13.96 -30.75
N PRO A 391 21.34 -12.77 -30.79
CA PRO A 391 21.64 -12.11 -32.06
C PRO A 391 22.52 -12.95 -32.99
N LEU A 392 23.40 -13.81 -32.45
CA LEU A 392 24.24 -14.72 -33.25
C LEU A 392 23.46 -15.90 -33.86
N LYS A 393 22.14 -15.98 -33.64
CA LYS A 393 21.22 -16.97 -34.25
C LYS A 393 21.56 -18.43 -33.92
N LYS A 394 22.33 -18.66 -32.85
CA LYS A 394 22.74 -19.98 -32.36
C LYS A 394 21.61 -20.68 -31.59
N THR A 395 20.74 -19.91 -30.95
CA THR A 395 19.54 -20.35 -30.26
C THR A 395 18.43 -19.32 -30.47
N ASP A 396 17.23 -19.60 -29.97
CA ASP A 396 16.11 -18.65 -29.92
C ASP A 396 15.88 -18.12 -28.49
N ALA A 397 16.88 -18.23 -27.62
CA ALA A 397 16.78 -17.77 -26.24
C ALA A 397 17.12 -16.28 -26.11
N PHE A 398 16.32 -15.56 -25.34
CA PHE A 398 16.60 -14.22 -24.83
C PHE A 398 17.16 -14.25 -23.39
N TYR A 399 16.87 -15.32 -22.63
CA TYR A 399 17.45 -15.59 -21.32
C TYR A 399 18.96 -15.88 -21.39
N THR A 400 19.71 -15.28 -20.47
CA THR A 400 21.17 -15.43 -20.27
C THR A 400 21.63 -16.89 -20.22
N GLU A 401 20.86 -17.78 -19.57
CA GLU A 401 21.20 -19.20 -19.46
C GLU A 401 21.10 -19.98 -20.78
N GLY A 402 20.35 -19.46 -21.77
CA GLY A 402 20.06 -20.13 -23.03
C GLY A 402 20.85 -19.63 -24.24
N THR A 403 21.74 -18.65 -24.09
CA THR A 403 22.52 -18.05 -25.19
C THR A 403 24.02 -18.03 -24.90
N SER A 404 24.82 -17.96 -25.97
CA SER A 404 26.26 -17.70 -25.91
C SER A 404 26.65 -16.27 -26.33
N PHE A 405 25.66 -15.38 -26.48
CA PHE A 405 25.90 -13.98 -26.83
C PHE A 405 26.62 -13.25 -25.69
N ASP A 406 27.66 -12.50 -26.03
CA ASP A 406 28.49 -11.78 -25.06
C ASP A 406 28.42 -10.28 -25.30
N ILE A 407 27.47 -9.62 -24.60
CA ILE A 407 27.28 -8.17 -24.67
C ILE A 407 28.55 -7.37 -24.30
N SER A 408 29.56 -7.96 -23.64
CA SER A 408 30.82 -7.23 -23.38
C SER A 408 31.60 -6.85 -24.65
N LYS A 409 31.26 -7.42 -25.81
CA LYS A 409 31.95 -7.22 -27.10
C LYS A 409 31.30 -6.21 -28.04
N ILE A 410 30.12 -5.65 -27.70
CA ILE A 410 29.35 -4.73 -28.57
C ILE A 410 30.01 -3.35 -28.81
N THR A 411 31.27 -3.19 -28.40
CA THR A 411 32.08 -2.00 -28.61
C THR A 411 33.24 -2.24 -29.57
N ASP A 412 33.44 -3.48 -30.06
CA ASP A 412 34.32 -3.79 -31.20
C ASP A 412 33.48 -4.07 -32.46
N PRO A 413 33.49 -3.16 -33.46
CA PRO A 413 32.80 -3.36 -34.74
C PRO A 413 33.26 -4.58 -35.55
N ASN A 414 34.40 -5.17 -35.21
CA ASN A 414 34.94 -6.37 -35.86
C ASN A 414 34.46 -7.67 -35.21
N SER A 415 33.86 -7.61 -34.02
CA SER A 415 33.26 -8.78 -33.36
C SER A 415 32.04 -9.30 -34.11
N ASP A 416 31.74 -10.59 -33.97
CA ASP A 416 30.53 -11.17 -34.57
C ASP A 416 29.28 -10.77 -33.78
N GLU A 417 29.43 -10.60 -32.46
CA GLU A 417 28.40 -10.07 -31.58
C GLU A 417 27.93 -8.67 -32.01
N TYR A 418 28.85 -7.74 -32.35
CA TYR A 418 28.48 -6.41 -32.82
C TYR A 418 27.68 -6.43 -34.13
N LYS A 419 28.17 -7.18 -35.13
CA LYS A 419 27.54 -7.22 -36.47
C LYS A 419 26.13 -7.78 -36.37
N ALA A 420 25.98 -8.94 -35.75
CA ALA A 420 24.69 -9.61 -35.62
C ALA A 420 23.69 -8.82 -34.76
N MET A 421 24.17 -8.05 -33.79
CA MET A 421 23.38 -7.09 -33.02
C MET A 421 22.93 -5.87 -33.86
N ILE A 422 23.80 -5.31 -34.69
CA ILE A 422 23.45 -4.21 -35.61
C ILE A 422 22.45 -4.69 -36.67
N ASP A 423 22.67 -5.87 -37.25
CA ASP A 423 21.77 -6.46 -38.25
C ASP A 423 20.34 -6.62 -37.69
N ASP A 424 20.20 -7.01 -36.42
CA ASP A 424 18.92 -7.10 -35.72
C ASP A 424 18.31 -5.72 -35.41
N ILE A 425 19.08 -4.75 -34.93
CA ILE A 425 18.58 -3.37 -34.71
C ILE A 425 18.10 -2.76 -36.03
N ASP A 426 18.82 -2.99 -37.13
CA ASP A 426 18.46 -2.50 -38.46
C ASP A 426 17.21 -3.20 -39.02
N ALA A 427 17.03 -4.50 -38.75
CA ALA A 427 15.79 -5.21 -39.06
C ALA A 427 14.60 -4.62 -38.28
N ILE A 428 14.73 -4.44 -36.95
CA ILE A 428 13.69 -3.84 -36.11
C ILE A 428 13.37 -2.40 -36.52
N ALA A 429 14.38 -1.61 -36.90
CA ALA A 429 14.18 -0.26 -37.43
C ALA A 429 13.25 -0.26 -38.66
N GLY A 430 13.34 -1.28 -39.52
CA GLY A 430 12.46 -1.47 -40.66
C GLY A 430 10.97 -1.65 -40.32
N TYR A 431 10.65 -2.18 -39.14
CA TYR A 431 9.26 -2.29 -38.65
C TYR A 431 8.81 -1.01 -37.93
N LEU A 432 9.65 -0.45 -37.05
CA LEU A 432 9.37 0.83 -36.38
C LEU A 432 9.19 1.99 -37.39
N LYS A 433 9.87 1.91 -38.55
CA LYS A 433 9.70 2.85 -39.67
C LYS A 433 8.35 2.76 -40.35
N GLN A 434 7.72 1.57 -40.44
CA GLN A 434 6.37 1.44 -41.00
C GLN A 434 5.35 2.20 -40.14
N PHE A 435 5.52 2.18 -38.82
CA PHE A 435 4.73 2.96 -37.87
C PHE A 435 5.00 4.46 -38.03
N LYS A 436 6.26 4.88 -38.19
CA LYS A 436 6.60 6.28 -38.53
C LYS A 436 5.92 6.75 -39.81
N GLU A 437 5.98 5.96 -40.89
CA GLU A 437 5.40 6.30 -42.20
C GLU A 437 3.86 6.38 -42.19
N LYS A 438 3.22 5.85 -41.14
CA LYS A 438 1.78 5.95 -40.87
C LYS A 438 1.44 6.93 -39.75
N ASN A 439 2.40 7.74 -39.30
CA ASN A 439 2.28 8.72 -38.21
C ASN A 439 1.83 8.09 -36.87
N ILE A 440 2.24 6.85 -36.59
CA ILE A 440 1.92 6.13 -35.35
C ILE A 440 3.07 6.34 -34.36
N PRO A 441 2.84 6.99 -33.20
CA PRO A 441 3.81 7.09 -32.13
C PRO A 441 3.88 5.80 -31.32
N VAL A 442 5.06 5.47 -30.81
CA VAL A 442 5.29 4.22 -30.06
C VAL A 442 5.97 4.52 -28.73
N LEU A 443 5.38 4.03 -27.64
CA LEU A 443 6.09 3.87 -26.37
C LEU A 443 7.07 2.70 -26.54
N TRP A 444 8.34 3.02 -26.77
CA TRP A 444 9.39 2.07 -27.11
C TRP A 444 10.15 1.65 -25.85
N ARG A 445 10.01 0.38 -25.48
CA ARG A 445 10.55 -0.20 -24.25
C ARG A 445 11.51 -1.37 -24.55
N PRO A 446 12.67 -1.11 -25.17
CA PRO A 446 13.68 -2.15 -25.42
C PRO A 446 14.45 -2.48 -24.13
N LEU A 447 15.19 -3.59 -24.14
CA LEU A 447 16.15 -3.96 -23.08
C LEU A 447 15.54 -3.95 -21.65
N HIS A 448 14.26 -4.33 -21.52
CA HIS A 448 13.54 -4.32 -20.25
C HIS A 448 14.14 -5.28 -19.21
N GLU A 449 13.81 -5.06 -17.93
CA GLU A 449 14.32 -5.82 -16.78
C GLU A 449 15.85 -5.99 -16.68
N ALA A 450 16.64 -5.14 -17.36
CA ALA A 450 18.08 -5.34 -17.55
C ALA A 450 18.87 -5.57 -16.24
N SER A 451 18.51 -4.89 -15.16
CA SER A 451 19.18 -5.00 -13.87
C SER A 451 19.00 -6.36 -13.19
N GLY A 452 17.98 -7.14 -13.56
CA GLY A 452 17.79 -8.51 -13.12
C GLY A 452 18.82 -9.50 -13.68
N GLY A 453 19.48 -9.16 -14.80
CA GLY A 453 20.54 -9.97 -15.41
C GLY A 453 20.10 -11.31 -16.03
N TRP A 454 18.83 -11.69 -15.91
CA TRP A 454 18.27 -12.93 -16.47
C TRP A 454 18.12 -12.89 -17.98
N PHE A 455 18.07 -11.71 -18.60
CA PHE A 455 18.19 -11.53 -20.05
C PHE A 455 19.61 -11.14 -20.46
N TRP A 456 20.04 -11.55 -21.66
CA TRP A 456 21.45 -11.42 -22.08
C TRP A 456 21.96 -9.97 -22.10
N TRP A 457 21.06 -8.99 -22.32
CA TRP A 457 21.41 -7.57 -22.29
C TRP A 457 21.73 -7.04 -20.88
N GLY A 458 21.34 -7.77 -19.84
CA GLY A 458 21.76 -7.56 -18.45
C GLY A 458 22.98 -8.38 -18.01
N ALA A 459 23.31 -9.46 -18.73
CA ALA A 459 24.21 -10.54 -18.27
C ALA A 459 25.65 -10.13 -17.91
N LYS A 460 26.11 -8.93 -18.28
CA LYS A 460 27.46 -8.40 -17.99
C LYS A 460 27.42 -7.10 -17.18
N GLY A 461 26.29 -6.80 -16.54
CA GLY A 461 26.12 -5.63 -15.69
C GLY A 461 25.83 -4.33 -16.44
N ALA A 462 25.72 -3.24 -15.67
CA ALA A 462 25.22 -1.96 -16.15
C ALA A 462 26.02 -1.31 -17.29
N ALA A 463 27.35 -1.45 -17.33
CA ALA A 463 28.17 -0.71 -18.29
C ALA A 463 27.95 -1.16 -19.76
N PRO A 464 27.98 -2.47 -20.10
CA PRO A 464 27.59 -2.94 -21.43
C PRO A 464 26.12 -2.65 -21.77
N CYS A 465 25.20 -2.76 -20.80
CA CYS A 465 23.78 -2.46 -21.02
C CYS A 465 23.56 -0.99 -21.42
N LYS A 466 24.17 -0.03 -20.71
CA LYS A 466 24.12 1.40 -21.05
C LYS A 466 24.80 1.72 -22.38
N ALA A 467 25.82 0.97 -22.78
CA ALA A 467 26.42 1.09 -24.10
C ALA A 467 25.43 0.62 -25.19
N LEU A 468 24.73 -0.50 -24.98
CA LEU A 468 23.72 -1.02 -25.90
C LEU A 468 22.54 -0.06 -26.07
N TRP A 469 22.02 0.50 -24.97
CA TRP A 469 20.92 1.45 -25.03
C TRP A 469 21.26 2.67 -25.88
N LYS A 470 22.45 3.25 -25.68
CA LYS A 470 22.90 4.44 -26.44
C LYS A 470 23.18 4.11 -27.89
N LEU A 471 23.85 3.00 -28.15
CA LEU A 471 24.04 2.50 -29.51
C LEU A 471 22.70 2.28 -30.24
N MET A 472 21.70 1.71 -29.57
CA MET A 472 20.36 1.53 -30.12
C MET A 472 19.66 2.87 -30.34
N PHE A 473 19.79 3.82 -29.42
CA PHE A 473 19.27 5.17 -29.57
C PHE A 473 19.86 5.87 -30.80
N ASP A 474 21.19 5.97 -30.87
CA ASP A 474 21.91 6.60 -31.98
C ASP A 474 21.61 5.88 -33.32
N ARG A 475 21.43 4.55 -33.30
CA ARG A 475 21.07 3.77 -34.51
C ARG A 475 19.62 4.02 -34.95
N LEU A 476 18.64 3.98 -34.04
CA LEU A 476 17.24 4.17 -34.38
C LEU A 476 16.93 5.64 -34.71
N VAL A 477 17.40 6.57 -33.87
CA VAL A 477 17.13 8.01 -33.99
C VAL A 477 18.01 8.66 -35.06
N ASP A 478 19.34 8.61 -34.96
CA ASP A 478 20.21 9.36 -35.87
C ASP A 478 20.44 8.63 -37.21
N HIS A 479 20.66 7.31 -37.20
CA HIS A 479 20.91 6.56 -38.45
C HIS A 479 19.62 6.25 -39.22
N HIS A 480 18.60 5.66 -38.57
CA HIS A 480 17.31 5.33 -39.22
C HIS A 480 16.28 6.46 -39.21
N GLN A 481 16.58 7.60 -38.57
CA GLN A 481 15.72 8.79 -38.54
C GLN A 481 14.35 8.53 -37.90
N LEU A 482 14.25 7.62 -36.90
CA LEU A 482 13.01 7.30 -36.21
C LEU A 482 12.71 8.32 -35.11
N ASN A 483 11.81 9.26 -35.43
CA ASN A 483 11.40 10.35 -34.53
C ASN A 483 9.98 10.17 -33.95
N ASN A 484 9.36 8.99 -34.11
CA ASN A 484 8.06 8.62 -33.56
C ASN A 484 8.17 7.81 -32.24
N LEU A 485 9.38 7.61 -31.72
CA LEU A 485 9.66 6.78 -30.54
C LEU A 485 9.75 7.64 -29.27
N ILE A 486 9.04 7.20 -28.23
CA ILE A 486 9.12 7.71 -26.86
C ILE A 486 9.80 6.64 -26.01
N TRP A 487 10.94 6.95 -25.41
CA TRP A 487 11.84 5.95 -24.83
C TRP A 487 11.52 5.63 -23.36
N VAL A 488 11.14 4.38 -23.09
CA VAL A 488 10.73 3.89 -21.77
C VAL A 488 11.84 3.02 -21.18
N TRP A 489 12.58 3.53 -20.19
CA TRP A 489 13.59 2.73 -19.47
C TRP A 489 12.92 1.94 -18.35
N THR A 490 13.18 0.63 -18.26
CA THR A 490 12.63 -0.22 -17.18
C THR A 490 13.60 -0.24 -15.99
N SER A 491 13.11 0.06 -14.79
CA SER A 491 13.93 0.17 -13.57
C SER A 491 13.33 -0.62 -12.40
N ASP A 492 14.20 -1.19 -11.57
CA ASP A 492 13.87 -1.56 -10.20
C ASP A 492 14.03 -0.38 -9.22
N ALA A 493 13.78 -0.62 -7.92
CA ALA A 493 13.82 0.37 -6.84
C ALA A 493 15.09 0.31 -5.96
N SER A 494 16.12 -0.46 -6.35
CA SER A 494 17.38 -0.59 -5.60
C SER A 494 18.25 0.67 -5.69
N ASP A 495 19.12 0.86 -4.71
CA ASP A 495 20.18 1.88 -4.73
C ASP A 495 21.06 1.79 -5.98
N SER A 496 21.27 0.58 -6.50
CA SER A 496 22.01 0.32 -7.74
C SER A 496 21.26 0.65 -9.03
N ALA A 497 19.95 0.96 -9.01
CA ALA A 497 19.18 1.24 -10.23
C ALA A 497 19.75 2.42 -11.04
N VAL A 498 20.32 3.43 -10.36
CA VAL A 498 20.99 4.57 -11.01
C VAL A 498 22.28 4.17 -11.73
N ASP A 499 22.95 3.08 -11.34
CA ASP A 499 24.11 2.56 -12.08
C ASP A 499 23.69 2.02 -13.45
N TRP A 500 22.48 1.49 -13.59
CA TRP A 500 21.94 0.98 -14.86
C TRP A 500 21.36 2.07 -15.77
N TYR A 501 21.03 3.24 -15.21
CA TYR A 501 20.33 4.30 -15.95
C TYR A 501 21.14 4.88 -17.13
N PRO A 502 20.62 4.85 -18.37
CA PRO A 502 21.31 5.42 -19.53
C PRO A 502 21.59 6.93 -19.41
N GLY A 503 20.75 7.66 -18.67
CA GLY A 503 20.85 9.10 -18.44
C GLY A 503 19.69 9.88 -19.06
N ASP A 504 19.42 11.06 -18.50
CA ASP A 504 18.23 11.88 -18.80
C ASP A 504 18.06 12.28 -20.28
N ALA A 505 19.13 12.26 -21.08
CA ALA A 505 19.15 12.57 -22.51
C ALA A 505 18.84 11.38 -23.44
N TYR A 506 18.52 10.21 -22.88
CA TYR A 506 18.26 8.97 -23.63
C TYR A 506 16.97 8.25 -23.20
N VAL A 507 16.16 8.87 -22.33
CA VAL A 507 14.97 8.27 -21.70
C VAL A 507 13.89 9.33 -21.48
N ASP A 508 12.65 9.06 -21.89
CA ASP A 508 11.49 9.94 -21.69
C ASP A 508 10.67 9.57 -20.44
N VAL A 509 10.53 8.26 -20.17
CA VAL A 509 9.67 7.67 -19.12
C VAL A 509 10.44 6.58 -18.37
N ILE A 510 10.19 6.43 -17.07
CA ILE A 510 10.63 5.27 -16.29
C ILE A 510 9.45 4.30 -16.14
N GLY A 511 9.60 3.10 -16.69
CA GLY A 511 8.74 1.96 -16.41
C GLY A 511 9.25 1.17 -15.21
N MET A 512 8.32 0.54 -14.49
CA MET A 512 8.60 -0.51 -13.50
C MET A 512 7.80 -1.76 -13.83
N ASP A 513 8.41 -2.92 -13.66
CA ASP A 513 7.79 -4.23 -13.86
C ASP A 513 7.64 -4.89 -12.49
N ILE A 514 6.41 -5.02 -11.98
CA ILE A 514 6.17 -5.44 -10.59
C ILE A 514 5.13 -6.56 -10.52
N TYR A 515 5.58 -7.74 -10.10
CA TYR A 515 4.76 -8.93 -9.89
C TYR A 515 4.60 -9.23 -8.39
N PRO A 516 3.69 -8.54 -7.67
CA PRO A 516 3.60 -8.62 -6.21
C PRO A 516 3.03 -9.94 -5.66
N GLY A 517 2.57 -10.84 -6.55
CA GLY A 517 1.93 -12.11 -6.21
C GLY A 517 0.40 -12.10 -6.39
N GLU A 518 -0.23 -13.20 -5.99
CA GLU A 518 -1.69 -13.38 -6.11
C GLU A 518 -2.46 -12.43 -5.17
N ASN A 519 -3.53 -11.81 -5.67
CA ASN A 519 -4.46 -10.92 -4.97
C ASN A 519 -3.82 -9.64 -4.35
N GLN A 520 -2.58 -9.31 -4.72
CA GLN A 520 -1.83 -8.18 -4.13
C GLN A 520 -2.07 -6.85 -4.87
N HIS A 521 -3.29 -6.31 -4.78
CA HIS A 521 -3.68 -5.02 -5.38
C HIS A 521 -3.18 -3.76 -4.61
N GLY A 522 -2.07 -3.87 -3.87
CA GLY A 522 -1.44 -2.72 -3.22
C GLY A 522 -0.95 -1.70 -4.25
N SER A 523 -0.96 -0.41 -3.91
CA SER A 523 -0.68 0.69 -4.85
C SER A 523 0.74 0.65 -5.46
N GLN A 524 1.67 -0.03 -4.79
CA GLN A 524 3.12 -0.08 -5.05
C GLN A 524 3.91 1.19 -4.65
N TYR A 525 3.38 2.01 -3.72
CA TYR A 525 3.97 3.31 -3.39
C TYR A 525 5.44 3.27 -2.95
N VAL A 526 5.89 2.22 -2.26
CA VAL A 526 7.29 2.13 -1.79
C VAL A 526 8.23 2.13 -2.99
N ASN A 527 7.84 1.43 -4.07
CA ASN A 527 8.59 1.40 -5.32
C ASN A 527 8.44 2.73 -6.08
N PHE A 528 7.22 3.30 -6.14
CA PHE A 528 6.97 4.61 -6.76
C PHE A 528 7.80 5.73 -6.13
N ASP A 529 7.70 5.93 -4.81
CA ASP A 529 8.43 6.97 -4.07
C ASP A 529 9.95 6.76 -4.14
N ARG A 530 10.40 5.50 -4.14
CA ARG A 530 11.82 5.17 -4.25
C ARG A 530 12.38 5.47 -5.63
N VAL A 531 11.71 5.05 -6.70
CA VAL A 531 12.11 5.35 -8.09
C VAL A 531 11.98 6.84 -8.40
N LYS A 532 10.95 7.51 -7.86
CA LYS A 532 10.80 8.97 -7.87
C LYS A 532 11.99 9.68 -7.22
N ALA A 533 12.53 9.16 -6.12
CA ALA A 533 13.72 9.71 -5.47
C ALA A 533 15.00 9.42 -6.27
N LEU A 534 15.19 8.19 -6.76
CA LEU A 534 16.37 7.76 -7.52
C LEU A 534 16.55 8.53 -8.84
N PHE A 535 15.44 8.90 -9.51
CA PHE A 535 15.45 9.72 -10.72
C PHE A 535 15.01 11.18 -10.46
N GLU A 536 15.17 11.65 -9.23
CA GLU A 536 15.03 13.06 -8.82
C GLU A 536 13.73 13.74 -9.30
N SER A 537 12.65 12.96 -9.40
CA SER A 537 11.33 13.37 -9.91
C SER A 537 11.33 13.98 -11.32
N ARG A 538 12.34 13.69 -12.17
CA ARG A 538 12.51 14.27 -13.52
C ARG A 538 11.73 13.59 -14.65
N LYS A 539 11.16 12.40 -14.41
CA LYS A 539 10.54 11.56 -15.43
C LYS A 539 9.15 11.11 -14.99
N ILE A 540 8.30 10.82 -15.98
CA ILE A 540 7.00 10.16 -15.76
C ILE A 540 7.28 8.75 -15.23
N LEU A 541 6.48 8.28 -14.27
CA LEU A 541 6.56 6.91 -13.75
C LEU A 541 5.35 6.09 -14.22
N ALA A 542 5.60 4.89 -14.73
CA ALA A 542 4.59 3.96 -15.19
C ALA A 542 4.84 2.55 -14.69
N LEU A 543 3.78 1.76 -14.54
CA LEU A 543 3.86 0.34 -14.25
C LEU A 543 3.80 -0.40 -15.59
N SER A 544 4.97 -0.54 -16.21
CA SER A 544 5.13 -1.05 -17.58
C SER A 544 4.74 -2.52 -17.71
N GLU A 545 4.90 -3.31 -16.64
CA GLU A 545 4.28 -4.62 -16.46
C GLU A 545 3.81 -4.79 -15.02
N CYS A 546 2.75 -5.60 -14.84
CA CYS A 546 2.41 -6.11 -13.53
C CYS A 546 1.71 -7.48 -13.58
N GLY A 547 1.69 -8.13 -12.42
CA GLY A 547 0.74 -9.22 -12.16
C GLY A 547 -0.63 -8.65 -11.80
N SER A 548 -0.90 -8.55 -10.49
CA SER A 548 -2.10 -7.89 -9.98
C SER A 548 -2.00 -6.37 -10.18
N ILE A 549 -3.01 -5.75 -10.81
CA ILE A 549 -3.05 -4.29 -11.04
C ILE A 549 -3.24 -3.57 -9.69
N PRO A 550 -2.55 -2.46 -9.43
CA PRO A 550 -2.76 -1.68 -8.20
C PRO A 550 -4.19 -1.13 -8.11
N SER A 551 -4.79 -1.12 -6.91
CA SER A 551 -6.09 -0.48 -6.70
C SER A 551 -6.02 1.02 -6.99
N VAL A 552 -6.86 1.51 -7.91
CA VAL A 552 -6.87 2.93 -8.30
C VAL A 552 -7.33 3.85 -7.18
N ASP A 553 -8.21 3.38 -6.29
CA ASP A 553 -8.56 4.15 -5.10
C ASP A 553 -7.39 4.22 -4.10
N ALA A 554 -6.56 3.16 -4.00
CA ALA A 554 -5.35 3.18 -3.18
C ALA A 554 -4.27 4.12 -3.77
N MET A 555 -4.06 4.12 -5.08
CA MET A 555 -3.16 5.07 -5.75
C MET A 555 -3.54 6.54 -5.46
N PHE A 556 -4.84 6.84 -5.38
CA PHE A 556 -5.33 8.20 -5.10
C PHE A 556 -5.37 8.52 -3.60
N GLU A 557 -5.61 7.53 -2.72
CA GLU A 557 -5.50 7.71 -1.27
C GLU A 557 -4.05 7.95 -0.83
N TYR A 558 -3.10 7.25 -1.44
CA TYR A 558 -1.69 7.24 -1.05
C TYR A 558 -0.81 8.20 -1.88
N GLY A 559 -1.25 8.61 -3.08
CA GLY A 559 -0.64 9.66 -3.91
C GLY A 559 0.29 9.18 -5.03
N ASP A 560 0.47 7.87 -5.19
CA ASP A 560 1.30 7.20 -6.19
C ASP A 560 0.50 6.83 -7.46
N ILE A 561 0.02 7.85 -8.16
CA ILE A 561 -0.78 7.69 -9.39
C ILE A 561 0.14 7.43 -10.59
N TRP A 562 0.37 6.15 -10.88
CA TRP A 562 1.10 5.66 -12.07
C TRP A 562 0.48 6.19 -13.38
N SER A 563 1.32 6.54 -14.36
CA SER A 563 0.86 7.10 -15.65
C SER A 563 0.02 6.10 -16.44
N TRP A 564 0.48 4.86 -16.53
CA TRP A 564 -0.31 3.71 -16.97
C TRP A 564 0.01 2.49 -16.11
N VAL A 565 -0.88 1.50 -16.17
CA VAL A 565 -0.70 0.17 -15.60
C VAL A 565 -1.05 -0.89 -16.65
N MET A 566 -0.23 -1.92 -16.78
CA MET A 566 -0.43 -2.99 -17.76
C MET A 566 -0.28 -4.37 -17.11
N PRO A 567 -1.35 -5.17 -16.97
CA PRO A 567 -1.21 -6.56 -16.57
C PRO A 567 -0.56 -7.36 -17.69
N TRP A 568 0.22 -8.37 -17.33
CA TRP A 568 0.72 -9.34 -18.30
C TRP A 568 -0.43 -10.21 -18.87
N ASN A 569 -0.15 -10.90 -19.98
CA ASN A 569 -1.13 -11.74 -20.65
C ASN A 569 -1.47 -13.03 -19.89
N GLY A 570 -2.46 -13.77 -20.39
CA GLY A 570 -2.93 -15.02 -19.81
C GLY A 570 -3.48 -14.83 -18.41
N ASN A 571 -3.01 -15.63 -17.46
CA ASN A 571 -3.56 -15.69 -16.09
C ASN A 571 -3.44 -14.36 -15.34
N TYR A 572 -2.42 -13.54 -15.59
CA TYR A 572 -2.28 -12.26 -14.90
C TYR A 572 -3.42 -11.30 -15.22
N THR A 573 -3.88 -11.27 -16.48
CA THR A 573 -5.10 -10.54 -16.86
C THR A 573 -6.38 -11.31 -16.45
N ARG A 574 -6.46 -12.60 -16.79
CA ARG A 574 -7.75 -13.33 -16.88
C ARG A 574 -8.16 -14.10 -15.62
N ASP A 575 -7.25 -14.37 -14.69
CA ASP A 575 -7.53 -15.11 -13.45
C ASP A 575 -7.91 -14.15 -12.31
N ASP A 576 -8.99 -14.46 -11.58
CA ASP A 576 -9.40 -13.71 -10.38
C ASP A 576 -8.32 -13.75 -9.27
N LYS A 577 -7.36 -14.69 -9.33
CA LYS A 577 -6.13 -14.69 -8.50
C LYS A 577 -5.22 -13.48 -8.72
N HIS A 578 -5.35 -12.76 -9.83
CA HIS A 578 -4.51 -11.59 -10.13
C HIS A 578 -5.33 -10.35 -10.46
N ASN A 579 -6.32 -10.48 -11.34
CA ASN A 579 -7.24 -9.41 -11.69
C ASN A 579 -8.62 -10.02 -11.97
N GLY A 580 -8.78 -10.69 -13.11
CA GLY A 580 -10.03 -11.34 -13.46
C GLY A 580 -11.17 -10.35 -13.72
N ALA A 581 -12.35 -10.88 -14.06
CA ALA A 581 -13.45 -10.09 -14.59
C ALA A 581 -14.01 -9.11 -13.55
N THR A 582 -14.04 -9.52 -12.28
CA THR A 582 -14.63 -8.71 -11.20
C THR A 582 -13.79 -7.48 -10.88
N PHE A 583 -12.46 -7.63 -10.78
CA PHE A 583 -11.56 -6.48 -10.57
C PHE A 583 -11.55 -5.57 -11.78
N LEU A 584 -11.35 -6.12 -12.99
CA LEU A 584 -11.23 -5.33 -14.21
C LEU A 584 -12.51 -4.53 -14.53
N ASN A 585 -13.70 -5.09 -14.24
CA ASN A 585 -14.95 -4.33 -14.38
C ASN A 585 -15.02 -3.13 -13.43
N SER A 586 -14.51 -3.25 -12.21
CA SER A 586 -14.41 -2.14 -11.24
C SER A 586 -13.36 -1.11 -11.67
N PHE A 587 -12.19 -1.58 -12.10
CA PHE A 587 -11.06 -0.73 -12.51
C PHE A 587 -11.38 0.06 -13.79
N LEU A 588 -11.81 -0.59 -14.87
CA LEU A 588 -12.02 0.05 -16.18
C LEU A 588 -13.28 0.96 -16.23
N ASN A 589 -14.22 0.80 -15.29
CA ASN A 589 -15.37 1.70 -15.14
C ASN A 589 -15.16 2.77 -14.04
N SER A 590 -13.98 2.84 -13.42
CA SER A 590 -13.64 3.91 -12.47
C SER A 590 -13.41 5.23 -13.21
N ASP A 591 -13.96 6.33 -12.70
CA ASP A 591 -13.75 7.67 -13.27
C ASP A 591 -12.28 8.12 -13.26
N LYS A 592 -11.47 7.47 -12.42
CA LYS A 592 -10.02 7.68 -12.27
C LYS A 592 -9.18 7.04 -13.39
N VAL A 593 -9.76 6.14 -14.18
CA VAL A 593 -9.06 5.35 -15.19
C VAL A 593 -9.42 5.84 -16.60
N ILE A 594 -8.42 6.00 -17.45
CA ILE A 594 -8.59 6.26 -18.88
C ILE A 594 -8.67 4.93 -19.62
N THR A 595 -9.79 4.71 -20.29
CA THR A 595 -10.07 3.63 -21.24
C THR A 595 -10.08 4.18 -22.68
N ARG A 596 -10.11 3.32 -23.71
CA ARG A 596 -10.02 3.79 -25.11
C ARG A 596 -11.15 4.78 -25.47
N ASP A 597 -12.34 4.57 -24.93
CA ASP A 597 -13.50 5.48 -25.05
C ASP A 597 -13.23 6.91 -24.53
N GLY A 598 -12.26 7.07 -23.63
CA GLY A 598 -11.85 8.35 -23.03
C GLY A 598 -10.60 8.97 -23.67
N MET A 599 -10.04 8.35 -24.70
CA MET A 599 -8.88 8.89 -25.42
C MET A 599 -9.28 10.03 -26.36
N PRO A 600 -8.56 11.17 -26.35
CA PRO A 600 -8.67 12.17 -27.40
C PRO A 600 -8.07 11.64 -28.71
N ASP A 601 -8.36 12.30 -29.82
CA ASP A 601 -7.54 12.14 -31.02
C ASP A 601 -6.16 12.77 -30.78
N LEU A 602 -5.09 12.01 -31.08
CA LEU A 602 -3.69 12.40 -30.91
C LEU A 602 -2.94 12.53 -32.26
N LYS A 603 -3.66 12.39 -33.38
CA LYS A 603 -3.14 12.41 -34.76
C LYS A 603 -2.88 13.83 -35.27
#